data_AF-A0A7X5DH94-F1
#
_entry.id   AF-A0A7X5DH94-F1
#
_cell.length_a   1.000
_cell.length_b   1.000
_cell.length_c   1.000
_cell.angle_alpha   90.00
_cell.angle_beta   90.00
_cell.angle_gamma   90.00
#
_symmetry.space_group_name_H-M   'P 1'
#
loop_
_entity.id
_entity.type
_entity.pdbx_description
1 polymer ?
#
loop_
_entity_poly.entity_id
_entity_poly.type
_entity_poly.pdbx_seq_one_letter_code
_entity_poly.pdbx_strand_id
1 'polypeptide(L)'
;MADGQNLQAALFEAMGEAQRALCQMVPLGVALAEAEREYRVQKRTRTLWERSGGAPVTIIGDLVCGCDDIAALRLKRDCAQAEYDANREALLLAKKRIDTIREMIAREWSANGNDQAWN
;
A
#
# COMPACT_ATOMS: atom_id res chain seq x y z
N MET A 1 5.19 -37.41 6.19
CA MET A 1 3.86 -36.86 5.80
C MET A 1 3.44 -35.63 6.63
N ALA A 2 4.07 -35.33 7.77
CA ALA A 2 3.75 -34.13 8.56
C ALA A 2 4.18 -32.80 7.89
N ASP A 3 5.24 -32.80 7.07
CA ASP A 3 5.77 -31.56 6.43
C ASP A 3 4.82 -30.97 5.38
N GLY A 4 4.28 -31.79 4.46
CA GLY A 4 3.39 -31.29 3.41
C GLY A 4 2.08 -30.70 3.93
N GLN A 5 1.53 -31.22 5.04
CA GLN A 5 0.36 -30.63 5.69
C GLN A 5 0.67 -29.25 6.31
N ASN A 6 1.87 -29.08 6.87
CA ASN A 6 2.33 -27.80 7.41
C ASN A 6 2.52 -26.76 6.31
N LEU A 7 3.10 -27.15 5.17
CA LEU A 7 3.25 -26.25 4.01
C LEU A 7 1.90 -25.83 3.42
N GLN A 8 0.93 -26.76 3.37
CA GLN A 8 -0.41 -26.45 2.87
C GLN A 8 -1.13 -25.46 3.79
N ALA A 9 -1.01 -25.62 5.11
CA ALA A 9 -1.56 -24.68 6.08
C ALA A 9 -0.91 -23.28 5.94
N ALA A 10 0.42 -23.23 5.81
CA ALA A 10 1.16 -21.98 5.63
C ALA A 10 0.77 -21.25 4.32
N LEU A 11 0.48 -22.00 3.25
CA LEU A 11 -0.03 -21.43 1.99
C LEU A 11 -1.38 -20.75 2.19
N PHE A 12 -2.32 -21.41 2.87
CA PHE A 12 -3.63 -20.83 3.16
C PHE A 12 -3.54 -19.58 4.04
N GLU A 13 -2.63 -19.57 5.01
CA GLU A 13 -2.39 -18.37 5.81
C GLU A 13 -1.87 -17.20 4.96
N ALA A 14 -0.88 -17.43 4.10
CA ALA A 14 -0.34 -16.40 3.21
C ALA A 14 -1.39 -15.88 2.20
N MET A 15 -2.28 -16.75 1.70
CA MET A 15 -3.44 -16.34 0.91
C MET A 15 -4.42 -15.48 1.72
N GLY A 16 -4.65 -15.82 2.99
CA GLY A 16 -5.46 -15.02 3.90
C GLY A 16 -4.86 -13.63 4.18
N GLU A 17 -3.55 -13.54 4.35
CA GLU A 17 -2.82 -12.27 4.46
C GLU A 17 -3.00 -11.41 3.20
N ALA A 18 -2.81 -12.00 2.02
CA ALA A 18 -3.00 -11.32 0.75
C ALA A 18 -4.44 -10.81 0.58
N GLN A 19 -5.45 -11.61 0.94
CA GLN A 19 -6.85 -11.20 0.86
C GLN A 19 -7.15 -10.02 1.80
N ARG A 20 -6.64 -10.05 3.04
CA ARG A 20 -6.82 -8.95 3.99
C ARG A 20 -6.18 -7.66 3.48
N ALA A 21 -4.94 -7.72 3.00
CA ALA A 21 -4.25 -6.56 2.43
C ALA A 21 -5.00 -6.03 1.21
N LEU A 22 -5.48 -6.90 0.33
CA LEU A 22 -6.27 -6.50 -0.85
C LEU A 22 -7.57 -5.79 -0.46
N CYS A 23 -8.30 -6.30 0.54
CA CYS A 23 -9.52 -5.67 1.03
C CYS A 23 -9.30 -4.23 1.55
N GLN A 24 -8.10 -3.91 2.05
CA GLN A 24 -7.75 -2.56 2.51
C GLN A 24 -7.37 -1.61 1.37
N MET A 25 -7.02 -2.11 0.17
CA MET A 25 -6.55 -1.26 -0.93
C MET A 25 -7.59 -0.25 -1.41
N VAL A 26 -8.86 -0.66 -1.54
CA VAL A 26 -9.95 0.22 -1.99
C VAL A 26 -10.22 1.35 -0.99
N PRO A 27 -10.50 1.08 0.31
CA PRO A 27 -10.75 2.17 1.26
C PRO A 27 -9.54 3.10 1.43
N LEU A 28 -8.31 2.57 1.44
CA LEU A 28 -7.10 3.40 1.51
C LEU A 28 -6.94 4.29 0.26
N GLY A 29 -7.21 3.74 -0.94
CA GLY A 29 -7.17 4.51 -2.18
C GLY A 29 -8.22 5.62 -2.23
N VAL A 30 -9.43 5.35 -1.71
CA VAL A 30 -10.48 6.37 -1.58
C VAL A 30 -10.05 7.45 -0.59
N ALA A 31 -9.54 7.08 0.59
CA ALA A 31 -9.09 8.03 1.60
C ALA A 31 -7.97 8.95 1.08
N LEU A 32 -6.99 8.39 0.37
CA LEU A 32 -5.94 9.15 -0.29
C LEU A 32 -6.49 10.13 -1.35
N ALA A 33 -7.41 9.65 -2.20
CA ALA A 33 -8.02 10.48 -3.23
C ALA A 33 -8.84 11.64 -2.64
N GLU A 34 -9.58 11.38 -1.56
CA GLU A 34 -10.34 12.39 -0.84
C GLU A 34 -9.44 13.44 -0.18
N ALA A 35 -8.35 13.00 0.47
CA ALA A 35 -7.37 13.88 1.09
C ALA A 35 -6.64 14.77 0.06
N GLU A 36 -6.23 14.21 -1.09
CA GLU A 36 -5.63 14.99 -2.18
C GLU A 36 -6.64 15.99 -2.77
N ARG A 37 -7.90 15.61 -2.96
CA ARG A 37 -8.95 16.53 -3.43
C ARG A 37 -9.11 17.71 -2.46
N GLU A 38 -9.25 17.43 -1.17
CA GLU A 38 -9.44 18.44 -0.13
C GLU A 38 -8.25 19.42 -0.08
N TYR A 39 -7.03 18.88 -0.04
CA TYR A 39 -5.80 19.68 -0.09
C TYR A 39 -5.72 20.56 -1.34
N ARG A 40 -6.01 20.02 -2.53
CA ARG A 40 -5.94 20.77 -3.80
C ARG A 40 -6.95 21.90 -3.88
N VAL A 41 -8.18 21.66 -3.45
CA VAL A 41 -9.24 22.67 -3.43
C VAL A 41 -8.86 23.81 -2.49
N GLN A 42 -8.46 23.51 -1.25
CA GLN A 42 -8.12 24.54 -0.28
C GLN A 42 -6.85 25.30 -0.68
N LYS A 43 -5.82 24.61 -1.16
CA LYS A 43 -4.59 25.22 -1.67
C LYS A 43 -4.88 26.19 -2.81
N ARG A 44 -5.77 25.82 -3.75
CA ARG A 44 -6.19 26.72 -4.84
C ARG A 44 -6.85 27.97 -4.29
N THR A 45 -7.82 27.82 -3.38
CA THR A 45 -8.53 28.96 -2.77
C THR A 45 -7.56 29.92 -2.08
N ARG A 46 -6.63 29.39 -1.28
CA ARG A 46 -5.61 30.19 -0.61
C ARG A 46 -4.67 30.89 -1.59
N THR A 47 -4.24 30.19 -2.63
CA THR A 47 -3.39 30.75 -3.70
C THR A 47 -4.05 31.94 -4.39
N LEU A 48 -5.35 31.84 -4.69
CA LEU A 48 -6.11 32.95 -5.29
C LEU A 48 -6.26 34.13 -4.33
N TRP A 49 -6.48 33.86 -3.04
CA TRP A 49 -6.57 34.89 -2.00
C TRP A 49 -5.25 35.66 -1.87
N GLU A 50 -4.11 34.96 -1.70
CA GLU A 50 -2.78 35.60 -1.60
C GLU A 50 -2.47 36.40 -2.87
N ARG A 51 -2.85 35.87 -4.04
CA ARG A 51 -2.65 36.57 -5.32
C ARG A 51 -3.47 37.86 -5.39
N SER A 52 -4.72 37.85 -4.96
CA SER A 52 -5.55 39.05 -4.89
C SER A 52 -5.05 40.07 -3.87
N GLY A 53 -4.36 39.61 -2.81
CA GLY A 53 -3.71 40.44 -1.80
C GLY A 53 -2.39 41.09 -2.26
N GLY A 54 -1.95 40.84 -3.50
CA GLY A 54 -0.76 41.46 -4.07
C GLY A 54 0.54 40.71 -3.81
N ALA A 55 0.48 39.49 -3.25
CA ALA A 55 1.68 38.68 -3.06
C ALA A 55 2.38 38.40 -4.43
N PRO A 56 3.72 38.49 -4.49
CA PRO A 56 4.47 38.13 -5.68
C PRO A 56 4.31 36.64 -6.02
N VAL A 57 4.09 36.33 -7.30
CA VAL A 57 3.88 34.95 -7.79
C VAL A 57 5.04 34.02 -7.41
N THR A 58 6.25 34.56 -7.29
CA THR A 58 7.46 33.82 -6.93
C THR A 58 7.44 33.22 -5.52
N ILE A 59 6.68 33.80 -4.58
CA ILE A 59 6.67 33.36 -3.17
C ILE A 59 5.32 32.78 -2.70
N ILE A 60 4.23 32.99 -3.45
CA ILE A 60 2.89 32.52 -3.06
C ILE A 60 2.89 31.01 -2.78
N GLY A 61 3.63 30.22 -3.57
CA GLY A 61 3.71 28.78 -3.39
C GLY A 61 4.19 28.38 -1.99
N ASP A 62 5.26 29.01 -1.52
CA ASP A 62 5.86 28.73 -0.21
C ASP A 62 4.98 29.26 0.92
N LEU A 63 4.43 30.47 0.77
CA LEU A 63 3.51 31.06 1.75
C LEU A 63 2.28 30.17 1.97
N VAL A 64 1.62 29.77 0.89
CA VAL A 64 0.42 28.93 0.96
C VAL A 64 0.75 27.56 1.55
N CYS A 65 1.90 26.96 1.23
CA CYS A 65 2.28 25.68 1.79
C CYS A 65 2.64 25.75 3.29
N GLY A 66 3.07 26.93 3.78
CA GLY A 66 3.35 27.18 5.18
C GLY A 66 2.14 27.59 6.02
N CYS A 67 0.98 27.84 5.41
CA CYS A 67 -0.25 28.14 6.16
C CYS A 67 -0.71 26.90 6.93
N ASP A 68 -1.04 27.06 8.22
CA ASP A 68 -1.39 25.95 9.11
C ASP A 68 -2.52 25.05 8.57
N ASP A 69 -3.55 25.66 7.97
CA ASP A 69 -4.69 24.94 7.37
C ASP A 69 -4.26 24.07 6.17
N ILE A 70 -3.42 24.61 5.29
CA ILE A 70 -2.89 23.89 4.13
C ILE A 70 -1.88 22.81 4.55
N ALA A 71 -1.00 23.13 5.50
CA ALA A 71 0.00 22.22 6.02
C ALA A 71 -0.66 21.01 6.70
N ALA A 72 -1.74 21.22 7.47
CA ALA A 72 -2.51 20.14 8.08
C ALA A 72 -3.17 19.22 7.03
N LEU A 73 -3.75 19.79 5.97
CA LEU A 73 -4.33 19.01 4.87
C LEU A 73 -3.26 18.23 4.09
N ARG A 74 -2.09 18.83 3.88
CA ARG A 74 -0.95 18.16 3.26
C ARG A 74 -0.46 16.99 4.10
N LEU A 75 -0.32 17.18 5.41
CA LEU A 75 0.05 16.12 6.35
C LEU A 75 -0.94 14.95 6.28
N LYS A 76 -2.25 15.24 6.34
CA LYS A 76 -3.31 14.22 6.24
C LYS A 76 -3.18 13.41 4.96
N ARG A 77 -2.97 14.08 3.82
CA ARG A 77 -2.74 13.41 2.54
C ARG A 77 -1.47 12.56 2.54
N ASP A 78 -0.36 13.12 3.03
CA ASP A 78 0.94 12.42 3.03
C ASP A 78 0.89 11.17 3.93
N CYS A 79 0.17 11.22 5.05
CA CYS A 79 -0.14 10.05 5.87
C CYS A 79 -0.98 9.01 5.12
N ALA A 80 -2.07 9.43 4.46
CA ALA A 80 -2.91 8.51 3.67
C ALA A 80 -2.12 7.85 2.52
N GLN A 81 -1.19 8.56 1.91
CA GLN A 81 -0.30 8.01 0.88
C GLN A 81 0.63 6.95 1.48
N ALA A 82 1.25 7.25 2.62
CA ALA A 82 2.13 6.31 3.31
C ALA A 82 1.38 5.02 3.71
N GLU A 83 0.15 5.14 4.21
CA GLU A 83 -0.69 3.99 4.54
C GLU A 83 -1.05 3.15 3.31
N TYR A 84 -1.44 3.79 2.21
CA TYR A 84 -1.74 3.12 0.95
C TYR A 84 -0.51 2.37 0.40
N ASP A 85 0.66 3.01 0.38
CA ASP A 85 1.89 2.41 -0.12
C ASP A 85 2.35 1.26 0.76
N ALA A 86 2.30 1.41 2.08
CA ALA A 86 2.65 0.33 3.02
C ALA A 86 1.74 -0.90 2.84
N ASN A 87 0.43 -0.69 2.68
CA ASN A 87 -0.50 -1.81 2.46
C ASN A 87 -0.31 -2.45 1.07
N ARG A 88 0.04 -1.66 0.06
CA ARG A 88 0.40 -2.16 -1.28
C ARG A 88 1.66 -3.02 -1.21
N GLU A 89 2.68 -2.62 -0.47
CA GLU A 89 3.89 -3.40 -0.23
C GLU A 89 3.59 -4.69 0.55
N ALA A 90 2.74 -4.63 1.57
CA ALA A 90 2.28 -5.80 2.31
C ALA A 90 1.61 -6.83 1.40
N LEU A 91 0.77 -6.39 0.46
CA LEU A 91 0.16 -7.26 -0.54
C LEU A 91 1.20 -7.93 -1.45
N LEU A 92 2.22 -7.18 -1.89
CA LEU A 92 3.30 -7.72 -2.73
C LEU A 92 4.15 -8.74 -1.95
N LEU A 93 4.44 -8.47 -0.68
CA LEU A 93 5.16 -9.39 0.19
C LEU A 93 4.37 -10.69 0.39
N ALA A 94 3.06 -10.60 0.65
CA ALA A 94 2.19 -11.78 0.80
C ALA A 94 2.16 -12.63 -0.49
N LYS A 95 2.09 -12.00 -1.68
CA LYS A 95 2.19 -12.70 -2.97
C LYS A 95 3.51 -13.44 -3.13
N LYS A 96 4.64 -12.79 -2.80
CA LYS A 96 5.96 -13.42 -2.85
C LYS A 96 6.07 -14.61 -1.88
N ARG A 97 5.45 -14.51 -0.71
CA ARG A 97 5.38 -15.62 0.27
C ARG A 97 4.58 -16.80 -0.30
N ILE A 98 3.44 -16.54 -0.94
CA ILE A 98 2.65 -17.57 -1.65
C ILE A 98 3.52 -18.29 -2.68
N ASP A 99 4.23 -17.55 -3.54
CA ASP A 99 5.08 -18.13 -4.58
C ASP A 99 6.20 -19.00 -3.96
N THR A 100 6.86 -18.51 -2.91
CA THR A 100 7.91 -19.25 -2.20
C THR A 100 7.38 -20.57 -1.62
N ILE A 101 6.20 -20.56 -0.98
CA ILE A 101 5.62 -21.78 -0.40
C ILE A 101 5.19 -22.76 -1.50
N ARG A 102 4.64 -22.26 -2.62
CA ARG A 102 4.30 -23.10 -3.78
C ARG A 102 5.53 -23.81 -4.35
N GLU A 103 6.67 -23.12 -4.42
CA GLU A 103 7.94 -23.73 -4.83
C GLU A 103 8.42 -24.81 -3.86
N MET A 104 8.29 -24.58 -2.54
CA MET A 104 8.64 -25.57 -1.52
C MET A 104 7.78 -26.82 -1.64
N ILE A 105 6.47 -26.65 -1.80
CA ILE A 105 5.53 -27.75 -2.05
C ILE A 105 5.97 -28.52 -3.31
N ALA A 106 6.20 -27.84 -4.43
CA ALA A 106 6.61 -28.50 -5.68
C ALA A 106 7.90 -29.34 -5.51
N ARG A 107 8.88 -28.86 -4.74
CA ARG A 107 10.12 -29.59 -4.46
C ARG A 107 9.88 -30.82 -3.59
N GLU A 108 9.07 -30.73 -2.53
CA GLU A 108 8.74 -31.88 -1.70
C GLU A 108 8.04 -32.99 -2.49
N TRP A 109 7.10 -32.61 -3.36
CA TRP A 109 6.38 -33.56 -4.21
C TRP A 109 7.30 -34.22 -5.25
N SER A 110 8.22 -33.46 -5.84
CA SER A 110 9.23 -33.99 -6.78
C SER A 110 10.23 -34.93 -6.09
N ALA A 111 10.62 -34.64 -4.84
CA ALA A 111 11.55 -35.48 -4.08
C ALA A 111 10.91 -36.83 -3.72
N ASN A 112 9.66 -36.82 -3.25
CA ASN A 112 8.93 -38.03 -2.89
C ASN A 112 8.62 -38.95 -4.08
N GLY A 113 8.47 -38.40 -5.29
CA GLY A 113 8.26 -39.19 -6.51
C GLY A 113 9.52 -39.94 -6.97
N ASN A 114 10.72 -39.50 -6.59
CA ASN A 114 11.98 -40.12 -7.00
C ASN A 114 12.38 -41.30 -6.07
N ASP A 115 11.98 -41.26 -4.79
CA ASP A 115 12.17 -42.36 -3.83
C ASP A 115 11.28 -43.59 -4.14
N GLN A 116 10.17 -43.41 -4.84
CA GLN A 116 9.28 -44.50 -5.27
C GLN A 116 9.73 -45.21 -6.55
N ALA A 117 10.69 -44.65 -7.30
CA ALA A 117 11.18 -45.24 -8.55
C ALA A 117 12.28 -46.31 -8.37
N TRP A 118 12.80 -46.49 -7.15
CA TRP A 118 13.85 -47.45 -6.81
C TRP A 118 13.41 -48.55 -5.81
N ASN A 119 12.11 -48.84 -5.71
CA ASN A 119 11.57 -50.01 -4.99
C ASN A 119 10.71 -50.88 -5.90
#